data_AF-A0AAZ1XT52-F1
#
_entry.id   AF-A0AAZ1XT52-F1
#
_cell.length_a   1.000
_cell.length_b   1.000
_cell.length_c   1.000
_cell.angle_alpha   90.00
_cell.angle_beta   90.00
_cell.angle_gamma   90.00
#
_symmetry.space_group_name_H-M   'P 1'
#
loop_
_entity.id
_entity.type
_entity.pdbx_description
1 polymer ?
#
loop_
_entity_poly.entity_id
_entity_poly.type
_entity_poly.pdbx_seq_one_letter_code
_entity_poly.pdbx_strand_id
1 'polypeptide(L)'
;MVTEVRGFTDPQKEEYIKKKFRDEEQASRIISHIKTSRSLHIMCHIPVFCWITATVLEDELKTREGGQLPKTLTEMYIHFLVVQAKVKKVKYDGGAETDPHWSPESRKMIESLGKLAFDQLQKGNLIFYESDLTECGIDIRAASVYSGVFTQIFKEERGLYQDKVFCFIHLSVQEFLAALHAHLTFINSGLNLLEEQQTTSQRSETTESSVTHFYQSAVNKALQSPNGHLDLFLRFLLGLSLQTNQIFLRGLLTQTGSSSQTNQETVQYIKKKLNESLSSEKNINLFHCLNELNDRSLVEEIQEYLRSGRLSRYKLFPTQWSALVFILLSSEKDLDVFDLQKYSASEEALLRLLPVVKASNKALWSLSQLPKGRRQKGTLWTSRQSVTLTLTFSPMGNLEILMNLFPLTAYLWTLGGSRSTRREPMQTRGEHGNQPGSLPPGIPPFVRCWWKRTKDFVVVKQQC
;
A
#
# COMPACT_ATOMS: atom_id res chain seq x y z
N MET A 1 21.65 -14.61 -11.24
CA MET A 1 20.40 -15.28 -10.85
C MET A 1 19.66 -14.38 -9.86
N VAL A 2 18.43 -13.95 -10.14
CA VAL A 2 17.59 -13.19 -9.20
C VAL A 2 16.44 -14.12 -8.82
N THR A 3 16.37 -14.51 -7.55
CA THR A 3 15.28 -15.33 -7.02
C THR A 3 14.15 -14.39 -6.58
N GLU A 4 13.03 -14.42 -7.30
CA GLU A 4 11.80 -13.73 -6.92
C GLU A 4 11.13 -14.53 -5.79
N VAL A 5 10.91 -13.91 -4.62
CA VAL A 5 10.15 -14.54 -3.53
C VAL A 5 8.68 -14.31 -3.82
N ARG A 6 8.00 -15.35 -4.32
CA ARG A 6 6.56 -15.30 -4.56
C ARG A 6 5.81 -15.44 -3.23
N GLY A 7 4.75 -14.64 -3.06
CA GLY A 7 3.85 -14.75 -1.91
C GLY A 7 3.02 -16.05 -1.93
N PHE A 8 2.07 -16.15 -1.01
CA PHE A 8 1.13 -17.28 -0.93
C PHE A 8 0.18 -17.33 -2.12
N THR A 9 0.17 -18.47 -2.81
CA THR A 9 -0.93 -18.85 -3.71
C THR A 9 -2.22 -19.09 -2.93
N ASP A 10 -3.36 -19.10 -3.59
CA ASP A 10 -4.65 -19.30 -2.89
C ASP A 10 -4.70 -20.61 -2.07
N PRO A 11 -4.19 -21.76 -2.58
CA PRO A 11 -4.08 -22.96 -1.75
C PRO A 11 -3.17 -22.77 -0.52
N GLN A 12 -2.07 -22.02 -0.65
CA GLN A 12 -1.16 -21.76 0.46
C GLN A 12 -1.78 -20.84 1.52
N LYS A 13 -2.62 -19.87 1.11
CA LYS A 13 -3.40 -19.04 2.03
C LYS A 13 -4.31 -19.92 2.90
N GLU A 14 -5.06 -20.83 2.28
CA GLU A 14 -5.96 -21.74 2.99
C GLU A 14 -5.22 -22.71 3.90
N GLU A 15 -4.14 -23.31 3.41
CA GLU A 15 -3.30 -24.23 4.19
C GLU A 15 -2.72 -23.54 5.43
N TYR A 16 -2.25 -22.31 5.28
CA TYR A 16 -1.75 -21.53 6.40
C TYR A 16 -2.82 -21.30 7.48
N ILE A 17 -4.04 -20.90 7.09
CA ILE A 17 -5.15 -20.72 8.03
C ILE A 17 -5.49 -22.05 8.72
N LYS A 18 -5.67 -23.14 7.98
CA LYS A 18 -5.96 -24.47 8.54
C LYS A 18 -4.89 -24.96 9.52
N LYS A 19 -3.61 -24.69 9.25
CA LYS A 19 -2.51 -25.04 10.18
C LYS A 19 -2.52 -24.21 11.46
N LYS A 20 -3.00 -22.96 11.39
CA LYS A 20 -3.00 -22.04 12.54
C LYS A 20 -4.17 -22.30 13.50
N PHE A 21 -5.35 -22.64 12.97
CA PHE A 21 -6.56 -22.86 13.76
C PHE A 21 -6.84 -24.34 13.95
N ARG A 22 -6.97 -24.79 15.21
CA ARG A 22 -7.31 -26.19 15.52
C ARG A 22 -8.78 -26.52 15.28
N ASP A 23 -9.63 -25.50 15.35
CA ASP A 23 -11.07 -25.61 15.09
C ASP A 23 -11.34 -25.41 13.60
N GLU A 24 -11.82 -26.48 12.95
CA GLU A 24 -12.15 -26.51 11.52
C GLU A 24 -13.30 -25.57 11.15
N GLU A 25 -14.28 -25.35 12.04
CA GLU A 25 -15.38 -24.41 11.80
C GLU A 25 -14.85 -22.97 11.81
N GLN A 26 -14.01 -22.65 12.80
CA GLN A 26 -13.35 -21.35 12.89
C GLN A 26 -12.45 -21.09 11.67
N ALA A 27 -11.64 -22.07 11.28
CA ALA A 27 -10.78 -21.98 10.10
C ALA A 27 -11.60 -21.74 8.83
N SER A 28 -12.69 -22.50 8.64
CA SER A 28 -13.58 -22.39 7.48
C SER A 28 -14.26 -21.02 7.42
N ARG A 29 -14.72 -20.49 8.56
CA ARG A 29 -15.33 -19.15 8.65
C ARG A 29 -14.33 -18.05 8.28
N ILE A 30 -13.08 -18.15 8.75
CA ILE A 30 -12.01 -17.21 8.41
C ILE A 30 -11.68 -17.26 6.91
N ILE A 31 -11.51 -18.45 6.34
CA ILE A 31 -11.24 -18.63 4.91
C ILE A 31 -12.38 -18.03 4.08
N SER A 32 -13.63 -18.28 4.46
CA SER A 32 -14.80 -17.70 3.80
C SER A 32 -14.81 -16.17 3.87
N HIS A 33 -14.51 -15.58 5.03
CA HIS A 33 -14.42 -14.13 5.18
C HIS A 33 -13.29 -13.53 4.32
N ILE A 34 -12.11 -14.16 4.31
CA ILE A 34 -10.99 -13.72 3.47
C ILE A 34 -11.39 -13.77 1.99
N LYS A 35 -12.04 -14.84 1.52
CA LYS A 35 -12.48 -14.98 0.11
C LYS A 35 -13.60 -14.01 -0.27
N THR A 36 -14.50 -13.70 0.65
CA THR A 36 -15.60 -12.75 0.40
C THR A 36 -15.13 -11.29 0.44
N SER A 37 -14.09 -10.99 1.21
CA SER A 37 -13.44 -9.68 1.23
C SER A 37 -12.26 -9.64 0.26
N ARG A 38 -12.52 -9.16 -0.95
CA ARG A 38 -11.53 -8.97 -2.02
C ARG A 38 -10.22 -8.32 -1.55
N SER A 39 -10.31 -7.25 -0.75
CA SER A 39 -9.14 -6.56 -0.22
C SER A 39 -8.29 -7.48 0.67
N LEU A 40 -8.92 -8.21 1.59
CA LEU A 40 -8.22 -9.17 2.46
C LEU A 40 -7.62 -10.32 1.65
N HIS A 41 -8.35 -10.83 0.67
CA HIS A 41 -7.90 -11.91 -0.19
C HIS A 41 -6.59 -11.58 -0.92
N ILE A 42 -6.53 -10.41 -1.55
CA ILE A 42 -5.35 -9.91 -2.28
C ILE A 42 -4.20 -9.72 -1.31
N MET A 43 -4.44 -9.06 -0.18
CA MET A 43 -3.41 -8.79 0.82
C MET A 43 -2.82 -10.06 1.43
N CYS A 44 -3.65 -11.08 1.67
CA CYS A 44 -3.18 -12.38 2.19
C CYS A 44 -2.25 -13.13 1.23
N HIS A 45 -2.03 -12.66 0.00
CA HIS A 45 -0.91 -13.12 -0.82
C HIS A 45 0.43 -12.88 -0.12
N ILE A 46 0.54 -11.86 0.72
CA ILE A 46 1.78 -11.56 1.43
C ILE A 46 1.71 -12.20 2.83
N PRO A 47 2.67 -13.06 3.20
CA PRO A 47 2.60 -13.83 4.44
C PRO A 47 2.38 -12.99 5.71
N VAL A 48 2.98 -11.80 5.80
CA VAL A 48 2.79 -10.92 6.97
C VAL A 48 1.34 -10.42 7.09
N PHE A 49 0.69 -10.08 5.97
CA PHE A 49 -0.72 -9.69 5.98
C PHE A 49 -1.62 -10.88 6.27
N CYS A 50 -1.32 -12.07 5.72
CA CYS A 50 -2.06 -13.28 6.05
C CYS A 50 -1.97 -13.61 7.56
N TRP A 51 -0.79 -13.42 8.15
CA TRP A 51 -0.56 -13.59 9.57
C TRP A 51 -1.29 -12.54 10.44
N ILE A 52 -1.26 -11.25 10.07
CA ILE A 52 -2.04 -10.18 10.73
C ILE A 52 -3.53 -10.52 10.66
N THR A 53 -4.04 -10.87 9.47
CA THR A 53 -5.45 -11.16 9.25
C THR A 53 -5.92 -12.33 10.10
N ALA A 54 -5.18 -13.43 10.12
CA ALA A 54 -5.47 -14.55 10.98
C ALA A 54 -5.51 -14.15 12.47
N THR A 55 -4.54 -13.36 12.93
CA THR A 55 -4.45 -12.95 14.34
C THR A 55 -5.62 -12.06 14.75
N VAL A 56 -6.04 -11.11 13.90
CA VAL A 56 -7.19 -10.24 14.16
C VAL A 56 -8.49 -11.01 14.17
N LEU A 57 -8.72 -11.87 13.16
CA LEU A 57 -9.95 -12.64 13.07
C LEU A 57 -10.06 -13.70 14.17
N GLU A 58 -8.93 -14.20 14.69
CA GLU A 58 -8.90 -15.06 15.86
C GLU A 58 -9.49 -14.37 17.10
N ASP A 59 -9.04 -13.14 17.41
CA ASP A 59 -9.52 -12.37 18.56
C ASP A 59 -11.00 -11.97 18.40
N GLU A 60 -11.39 -11.52 17.22
CA GLU A 60 -12.76 -11.11 16.92
C GLU A 60 -13.76 -12.28 17.05
N LEU A 61 -13.38 -13.47 16.61
CA LEU A 61 -14.25 -14.65 16.70
C LEU A 61 -14.36 -15.21 18.13
N LYS A 62 -13.36 -15.00 18.98
CA LYS A 62 -13.43 -15.38 20.41
C LYS A 62 -14.30 -14.43 21.23
N THR A 63 -14.34 -13.15 20.83
CA THR A 63 -14.94 -12.08 21.64
C THR A 63 -16.33 -11.64 21.16
N ARG A 64 -16.76 -12.00 19.94
CA ARG A 64 -18.05 -11.59 19.38
C ARG A 64 -18.94 -12.77 18.98
N GLU A 65 -20.04 -12.96 19.70
CA GLU A 65 -21.19 -13.73 19.24
C GLU A 65 -21.99 -12.91 18.21
N GLY A 66 -21.52 -12.83 16.96
CA GLY A 66 -22.35 -12.35 15.83
C GLY A 66 -22.09 -10.93 15.29
N GLY A 67 -20.96 -10.29 15.62
CA GLY A 67 -20.57 -9.01 15.01
C GLY A 67 -20.02 -9.13 13.57
N GLN A 68 -20.06 -8.03 12.79
CA GLN A 68 -19.38 -7.96 11.48
C GLN A 68 -17.87 -7.96 11.69
N LEU A 69 -17.17 -8.82 10.96
CA LEU A 69 -15.71 -8.88 10.93
C LEU A 69 -15.13 -7.68 10.18
N PRO A 70 -13.93 -7.20 10.55
CA PRO A 70 -13.22 -6.14 9.82
C PRO A 70 -13.12 -6.41 8.32
N LYS A 71 -13.40 -5.40 7.50
CA LYS A 71 -13.42 -5.49 6.03
C LYS A 71 -12.38 -4.60 5.38
N THR A 72 -12.15 -3.41 5.92
CA THR A 72 -11.20 -2.42 5.36
C THR A 72 -9.79 -2.66 5.90
N LEU A 73 -8.78 -2.13 5.21
CA LEU A 73 -7.41 -2.26 5.67
C LEU A 73 -7.19 -1.51 6.99
N THR A 74 -7.80 -0.34 7.12
CA THR A 74 -7.67 0.46 8.33
C THR A 74 -8.32 -0.22 9.53
N GLU A 75 -9.51 -0.81 9.37
CA GLU A 75 -10.14 -1.63 10.42
C GLU A 75 -9.20 -2.77 10.85
N MET A 76 -8.65 -3.53 9.89
CA MET A 76 -7.71 -4.62 10.21
C MET A 76 -6.54 -4.14 11.06
N TYR A 77 -5.97 -2.98 10.76
CA TYR A 77 -4.81 -2.46 11.48
C TYR A 77 -5.17 -1.87 12.85
N ILE A 78 -6.34 -1.26 12.99
CA ILE A 78 -6.86 -0.82 14.29
C ILE A 78 -7.08 -2.02 15.20
N HIS A 79 -7.77 -3.05 14.71
CA HIS A 79 -7.97 -4.28 15.46
C HIS A 79 -6.65 -4.98 15.77
N PHE A 80 -5.71 -5.01 14.82
CA PHE A 80 -4.36 -5.52 15.07
C PHE A 80 -3.69 -4.79 16.24
N LEU A 81 -3.73 -3.45 16.25
CA LEU A 81 -3.16 -2.65 17.32
C LEU A 81 -3.81 -2.94 18.69
N VAL A 82 -5.14 -3.07 18.72
CA VAL A 82 -5.89 -3.42 19.93
C VAL A 82 -5.50 -4.80 20.44
N VAL A 83 -5.39 -5.81 19.57
CA VAL A 83 -4.95 -7.16 19.92
C VAL A 83 -3.55 -7.11 20.54
N GLN A 84 -2.61 -6.37 19.95
CA GLN A 84 -1.28 -6.25 20.52
C GLN A 84 -1.29 -5.57 21.91
N ALA A 85 -2.12 -4.54 22.09
CA ALA A 85 -2.27 -3.86 23.38
C ALA A 85 -2.82 -4.80 24.46
N LYS A 86 -3.81 -5.64 24.13
CA LYS A 86 -4.34 -6.68 25.03
C LYS A 86 -3.27 -7.72 25.38
N VAL A 87 -2.57 -8.25 24.38
CA VAL A 87 -1.52 -9.26 24.57
C VAL A 87 -0.40 -8.74 25.45
N LYS A 88 0.02 -7.49 25.25
CA LYS A 88 0.99 -6.82 26.13
C LYS A 88 0.51 -6.84 27.58
N LYS A 89 -0.72 -6.38 27.79
CA LYS A 89 -1.28 -6.18 29.12
C LYS A 89 -1.34 -7.48 29.93
N VAL A 90 -1.85 -8.55 29.30
CA VAL A 90 -2.00 -9.86 29.94
C VAL A 90 -0.65 -10.50 30.23
N LYS A 91 0.29 -10.41 29.29
CA LYS A 91 1.57 -11.13 29.40
C LYS A 91 2.62 -10.41 30.24
N TYR A 92 2.59 -9.08 30.29
CA TYR A 92 3.68 -8.29 30.84
C TYR A 92 3.25 -7.33 31.94
N ASP A 93 2.03 -6.78 31.86
CA ASP A 93 1.54 -5.80 32.84
C ASP A 93 0.71 -6.47 33.96
N GLY A 94 0.50 -7.79 33.90
CA GLY A 94 -0.23 -8.58 34.90
C GLY A 94 -1.75 -8.28 34.97
N GLY A 95 -2.30 -7.61 33.95
CA GLY A 95 -3.72 -7.25 33.88
C GLY A 95 -4.62 -8.34 33.31
N ALA A 96 -5.93 -8.18 33.46
CA ALA A 96 -6.91 -9.10 32.90
C ALA A 96 -7.33 -8.70 31.47
N GLU A 97 -7.79 -9.68 30.66
CA GLU A 97 -8.30 -9.43 29.31
C GLU A 97 -9.53 -8.49 29.27
N THR A 98 -10.26 -8.41 30.38
CA THR A 98 -11.48 -7.59 30.55
C THR A 98 -11.20 -6.11 30.82
N ASP A 99 -9.97 -5.75 31.15
CA ASP A 99 -9.63 -4.38 31.48
C ASP A 99 -9.62 -3.48 30.22
N PRO A 100 -9.70 -2.15 30.37
CA PRO A 100 -9.52 -1.23 29.24
C PRO A 100 -8.21 -1.52 28.51
N HIS A 101 -8.28 -1.59 27.18
CA HIS A 101 -7.16 -1.94 26.32
C HIS A 101 -6.07 -0.84 26.27
N TRP A 102 -6.39 0.41 26.63
CA TRP A 102 -5.45 1.54 26.68
C TRP A 102 -5.05 1.92 28.12
N SER A 103 -3.89 1.47 28.59
CA SER A 103 -3.25 1.95 29.83
C SER A 103 -2.43 3.22 29.56
N PRO A 104 -2.09 4.03 30.58
CA PRO A 104 -1.19 5.19 30.40
C PRO A 104 0.13 4.82 29.71
N GLU A 105 0.67 3.65 30.04
CA GLU A 105 1.93 3.13 29.48
C GLU A 105 1.77 2.69 28.02
N SER A 106 0.65 2.05 27.66
CA SER A 106 0.40 1.68 26.26
C SER A 106 0.11 2.90 25.39
N ARG A 107 -0.58 3.93 25.91
CA ARG A 107 -0.79 5.18 25.18
C ARG A 107 0.52 5.90 24.88
N LYS A 108 1.34 6.14 25.90
CA LYS A 108 2.65 6.79 25.74
C LYS A 108 3.55 6.04 24.75
N MET A 109 3.49 4.72 24.80
CA MET A 109 4.18 3.87 23.84
C MET A 109 3.66 4.09 22.41
N ILE A 110 2.35 3.99 22.16
CA ILE A 110 1.77 4.19 20.82
C ILE A 110 2.09 5.58 20.28
N GLU A 111 2.05 6.61 21.12
CA GLU A 111 2.45 7.97 20.75
C GLU A 111 3.91 8.03 20.29
N SER A 112 4.82 7.44 21.07
CA SER A 112 6.27 7.43 20.77
C SER A 112 6.57 6.63 19.49
N LEU A 113 5.92 5.48 19.31
CA LEU A 113 6.04 4.64 18.12
C LEU A 113 5.48 5.32 16.87
N GLY A 114 4.34 5.98 17.02
CA GLY A 114 3.69 6.74 15.95
C GLY A 114 4.55 7.91 15.49
N LYS A 115 5.16 8.65 16.43
CA LYS A 115 6.11 9.73 16.14
C LYS A 115 7.31 9.20 15.35
N LEU A 116 7.96 8.14 15.85
CA LEU A 116 9.07 7.50 15.16
C LEU A 116 8.69 7.06 13.74
N ALA A 117 7.53 6.41 13.60
CA ALA A 117 7.04 5.94 12.31
C ALA A 117 6.83 7.10 11.32
N PHE A 118 6.25 8.21 11.79
CA PHE A 118 6.04 9.41 11.00
C PHE A 118 7.35 10.06 10.57
N ASP A 119 8.27 10.30 11.51
CA ASP A 119 9.56 10.95 11.24
C ASP A 119 10.39 10.13 10.24
N GLN A 120 10.46 8.81 10.43
CA GLN A 120 11.19 7.94 9.51
C GLN A 120 10.48 7.80 8.15
N LEU A 121 9.14 7.87 8.11
CA LEU A 121 8.39 7.88 6.84
C LEU A 121 8.67 9.16 6.04
N GLN A 122 8.68 10.33 6.68
CA GLN A 122 9.01 11.60 6.02
C GLN A 122 10.47 11.61 5.51
N LYS A 123 11.40 11.01 6.26
CA LYS A 123 12.80 10.85 5.85
C LYS A 123 13.00 9.79 4.74
N GLY A 124 11.99 8.96 4.47
CA GLY A 124 12.10 7.83 3.54
C GLY A 124 12.95 6.66 4.07
N ASN A 125 13.12 6.59 5.39
CA ASN A 125 13.95 5.59 6.06
C ASN A 125 13.12 4.37 6.47
N LEU A 126 13.67 3.20 6.20
CA LEU A 126 13.13 1.90 6.64
C LEU A 126 13.90 1.29 7.81
N ILE A 127 15.15 1.74 7.99
CA ILE A 127 16.07 1.31 9.03
C ILE A 127 16.46 2.55 9.81
N PHE A 128 16.46 2.43 11.13
CA PHE A 128 16.79 3.50 12.06
C PHE A 128 17.62 2.93 13.22
N TYR A 129 18.23 3.81 13.98
CA TYR A 129 19.23 3.48 15.00
C TYR A 129 18.74 3.82 16.40
N GLU A 130 19.53 3.47 17.41
CA GLU A 130 19.23 3.80 18.81
C GLU A 130 19.00 5.30 19.03
N SER A 131 19.74 6.17 18.32
CA SER A 131 19.57 7.62 18.39
C SER A 131 18.16 8.05 17.99
N ASP A 132 17.60 7.47 16.93
CA ASP A 132 16.24 7.77 16.45
C ASP A 132 15.19 7.34 17.49
N LEU A 133 15.41 6.21 18.17
CA LEU A 133 14.55 5.75 19.26
C LEU A 133 14.55 6.75 20.42
N THR A 134 15.74 7.19 20.84
CA THR A 134 15.89 8.13 21.96
C THR A 134 15.29 9.50 21.65
N GLU A 135 15.40 10.00 20.42
CA GLU A 135 14.78 11.25 19.96
C GLU A 135 13.24 11.19 20.00
N CYS A 136 12.68 9.99 19.85
CA CYS A 136 11.24 9.73 19.96
C CYS A 136 10.80 9.38 21.39
N GLY A 137 11.69 9.48 22.39
CA GLY A 137 11.36 9.20 23.79
C GLY A 137 11.24 7.72 24.14
N ILE A 138 11.78 6.84 23.29
CA ILE A 138 11.80 5.40 23.49
C ILE A 138 13.12 5.01 24.16
N ASP A 139 13.05 4.56 25.42
CA ASP A 139 14.20 3.97 26.12
C ASP A 139 14.61 2.68 25.41
N ILE A 140 15.91 2.49 25.15
CA ILE A 140 16.48 1.31 24.48
C ILE A 140 16.16 0.01 25.25
N ARG A 141 16.12 0.06 26.58
CA ARG A 141 15.69 -1.09 27.41
C ARG A 141 14.21 -1.38 27.22
N ALA A 142 13.39 -0.33 27.16
CA ALA A 142 11.99 -0.43 26.83
C ALA A 142 11.81 -0.93 25.39
N ALA A 143 12.61 -0.49 24.42
CA ALA A 143 12.60 -0.96 23.04
C ALA A 143 12.92 -2.46 22.91
N SER A 144 13.82 -2.98 23.75
CA SER A 144 14.12 -4.42 23.81
C SER A 144 12.92 -5.20 24.35
N VAL A 145 12.26 -4.69 25.39
CA VAL A 145 10.97 -5.23 25.90
C VAL A 145 9.87 -5.06 24.85
N TYR A 146 9.85 -3.97 24.09
CA TYR A 146 8.90 -3.74 23.01
C TYR A 146 9.17 -4.67 21.83
N SER A 147 10.43 -5.04 21.57
CA SER A 147 10.76 -6.09 20.63
C SER A 147 10.27 -7.46 21.10
N GLY A 148 10.02 -7.68 22.40
CA GLY A 148 9.43 -8.90 22.96
C GLY A 148 7.89 -8.88 23.07
N VAL A 149 7.33 -7.71 23.38
CA VAL A 149 5.88 -7.44 23.50
C VAL A 149 5.23 -7.26 22.14
N PHE A 150 5.96 -6.61 21.23
CA PHE A 150 5.67 -6.33 19.84
C PHE A 150 6.85 -6.80 18.96
N THR A 151 7.31 -8.06 19.12
CA THR A 151 8.16 -8.76 18.11
C THR A 151 7.55 -8.66 16.70
N GLN A 152 6.24 -8.40 16.68
CA GLN A 152 5.36 -8.28 15.55
C GLN A 152 5.24 -6.85 15.01
N ILE A 153 5.89 -5.85 15.63
CA ILE A 153 6.01 -4.48 15.11
C ILE A 153 7.48 -4.10 14.92
N PHE A 154 8.38 -4.55 15.80
CA PHE A 154 9.81 -4.23 15.73
C PHE A 154 10.69 -5.44 15.44
N LYS A 155 11.75 -5.22 14.67
CA LYS A 155 12.85 -6.15 14.52
C LYS A 155 14.17 -5.46 14.90
N GLU A 156 14.86 -6.02 15.90
CA GLU A 156 16.24 -5.68 16.24
C GLU A 156 17.18 -6.64 15.50
N GLU A 157 18.15 -6.10 14.77
CA GLU A 157 19.24 -6.88 14.18
C GLU A 157 20.59 -6.31 14.59
N ARG A 158 21.58 -7.20 14.76
CA ARG A 158 22.97 -6.81 15.00
C ARG A 158 23.66 -6.65 13.66
N GLY A 159 24.12 -5.44 13.35
CA GLY A 159 24.93 -5.16 12.17
C GLY A 159 26.30 -5.84 12.23
N LEU A 160 27.03 -5.79 11.11
CA LEU A 160 28.40 -6.34 10.99
C LEU A 160 29.39 -5.71 11.99
N TYR A 161 29.12 -4.50 12.48
CA TYR A 161 29.97 -3.72 13.39
C TYR A 161 29.43 -3.64 14.84
N GLN A 162 28.55 -4.56 15.24
CA GLN A 162 27.86 -4.58 16.55
C GLN A 162 26.82 -3.46 16.79
N ASP A 163 26.69 -2.49 15.89
CA ASP A 163 25.60 -1.50 15.96
C ASP A 163 24.24 -2.17 15.82
N LYS A 164 23.33 -1.84 16.75
CA LYS A 164 21.94 -2.29 16.70
C LYS A 164 21.16 -1.45 15.70
N VAL A 165 20.54 -2.13 14.75
CA VAL A 165 19.62 -1.51 13.80
C VAL A 165 18.21 -1.98 14.08
N PHE A 166 17.26 -1.09 13.86
CA PHE A 166 15.86 -1.33 14.08
C PHE A 166 15.08 -1.06 12.80
N CYS A 167 14.05 -1.84 12.57
CA CYS A 167 13.03 -1.56 11.58
C CYS A 167 11.66 -2.00 12.07
N PHE A 168 10.63 -1.45 11.43
CA PHE A 168 9.31 -2.02 11.57
C PHE A 168 9.24 -3.37 10.84
N ILE A 169 8.44 -4.31 11.36
CA ILE A 169 8.29 -5.65 10.77
C ILE A 169 7.89 -5.58 9.29
N HIS A 170 7.17 -4.52 8.93
CA HIS A 170 6.68 -4.25 7.60
C HIS A 170 6.39 -2.76 7.41
N LEU A 171 6.61 -2.25 6.19
CA LEU A 171 6.39 -0.84 5.84
C LEU A 171 4.93 -0.40 6.09
N SER A 172 3.95 -1.27 5.87
CA SER A 172 2.55 -0.92 6.16
C SER A 172 2.27 -0.68 7.64
N VAL A 173 3.03 -1.30 8.54
CA VAL A 173 2.91 -1.04 9.99
C VAL A 173 3.49 0.34 10.31
N GLN A 174 4.60 0.71 9.68
CA GLN A 174 5.16 2.06 9.76
C GLN A 174 4.19 3.11 9.21
N GLU A 175 3.65 2.91 7.99
CA GLU A 175 2.70 3.84 7.37
C GLU A 175 1.40 3.97 8.17
N PHE A 176 0.89 2.88 8.77
CA PHE A 176 -0.26 2.93 9.66
C PHE A 176 0.01 3.72 10.95
N LEU A 177 1.12 3.43 11.65
CA LEU A 177 1.47 4.13 12.89
C LEU A 177 1.75 5.61 12.64
N ALA A 178 2.36 5.94 11.50
CA ALA A 178 2.54 7.32 11.07
C ALA A 178 1.19 8.01 10.83
N ALA A 179 0.25 7.36 10.14
CA ALA A 179 -1.09 7.89 9.89
C ALA A 179 -1.87 8.09 11.19
N LEU A 180 -1.79 7.11 12.10
CA LEU A 180 -2.36 7.21 13.44
C LEU A 180 -1.78 8.38 14.22
N HIS A 181 -0.46 8.58 14.18
CA HIS A 181 0.20 9.71 14.84
C HIS A 181 -0.27 11.06 14.29
N ALA A 182 -0.32 11.20 12.95
CA ALA A 182 -0.79 12.43 12.32
C ALA A 182 -2.26 12.71 12.67
N HIS A 183 -3.11 11.69 12.63
CA HIS A 183 -4.52 11.79 13.02
C HIS A 183 -4.68 12.20 14.49
N LEU A 184 -4.07 11.46 15.42
CA LEU A 184 -4.18 11.74 16.86
C LEU A 184 -3.62 13.13 17.21
N THR A 185 -2.50 13.52 16.60
CA THR A 185 -1.90 14.84 16.83
C THR A 185 -2.83 15.95 16.39
N PHE A 186 -3.40 15.83 15.19
CA PHE A 186 -4.35 16.83 14.69
C PHE A 186 -5.62 16.88 15.55
N ILE A 187 -6.23 15.75 15.86
CA ILE A 187 -7.50 15.71 16.61
C ILE A 187 -7.32 16.16 18.07
N ASN A 188 -6.20 15.81 18.70
CA ASN A 188 -5.97 16.12 20.12
C ASN A 188 -5.43 17.54 20.34
N SER A 189 -4.69 18.11 19.38
CA SER A 189 -3.97 19.39 19.56
C SER A 189 -4.21 20.44 18.46
N GLY A 190 -4.90 20.09 17.37
CA GLY A 190 -5.12 20.96 16.21
C GLY A 190 -3.90 21.08 15.28
N LEU A 191 -2.79 20.42 15.60
CA LEU A 191 -1.55 20.53 14.85
C LEU A 191 -1.57 19.68 13.58
N ASN A 192 -1.54 20.32 12.40
CA ASN A 192 -1.37 19.64 11.12
C ASN A 192 0.11 19.34 10.84
N LEU A 193 0.55 18.11 11.09
CA LEU A 193 1.92 17.66 10.80
C LEU A 193 2.26 17.57 9.30
N LEU A 194 1.27 17.71 8.40
CA LEU A 194 1.48 17.60 6.97
C LEU A 194 1.80 18.94 6.31
N GLU A 195 1.61 20.06 6.99
CA GLU A 195 1.93 21.41 6.50
C GLU A 195 3.31 21.87 6.96
N GLU A 196 4.10 22.43 6.04
CA GLU A 196 5.46 22.94 6.33
C GLU A 196 5.42 24.29 7.06
N GLN A 197 4.39 25.10 6.80
CA GLN A 197 4.16 26.36 7.50
C GLN A 197 2.83 26.27 8.23
N GLN A 198 2.88 26.38 9.56
CA GLN A 198 1.67 26.59 10.33
C GLN A 198 1.15 27.98 10.01
N THR A 199 0.08 28.06 9.22
CA THR A 199 -0.55 29.33 8.94
C THR A 199 -1.18 29.86 10.23
N THR A 200 -0.56 30.89 10.82
CA THR A 200 -1.04 31.60 12.01
C THR A 200 -2.40 32.30 11.81
N SER A 201 -3.05 32.12 10.65
CA SER A 201 -4.28 32.84 10.26
C SER A 201 -5.59 32.09 10.53
N GLN A 202 -5.60 30.84 10.99
CA GLN A 202 -6.83 30.06 11.20
C GLN A 202 -7.61 30.43 12.48
N ARG A 203 -7.60 31.70 12.91
CA ARG A 203 -8.32 32.15 14.12
C ARG A 203 -9.83 32.28 13.91
N SER A 204 -10.35 32.01 12.71
CA SER A 204 -11.75 32.18 12.32
C SER A 204 -12.40 30.95 11.65
N GLU A 205 -11.69 29.83 11.54
CA GLU A 205 -12.25 28.60 10.95
C GLU A 205 -13.00 27.78 12.01
N THR A 206 -14.16 27.22 11.64
CA THR A 206 -14.87 26.28 12.52
C THR A 206 -14.08 24.98 12.62
N THR A 207 -14.19 24.28 13.75
CA THR A 207 -13.51 22.99 13.98
C THR A 207 -13.80 21.97 12.87
N GLU A 208 -15.02 21.96 12.30
CA GLU A 208 -15.32 21.06 11.17
C GLU A 208 -14.58 21.45 9.88
N SER A 209 -14.46 22.75 9.59
CA SER A 209 -13.76 23.22 8.39
C SER A 209 -12.26 22.93 8.44
N SER A 210 -11.63 23.04 9.61
CA SER A 210 -10.21 22.71 9.78
C SER A 210 -9.95 21.21 9.65
N VAL A 211 -10.86 20.35 10.14
CA VAL A 211 -10.76 18.90 9.98
C VAL A 211 -10.94 18.50 8.51
N THR A 212 -11.90 19.07 7.79
CA THR A 212 -12.05 18.84 6.35
C THR A 212 -10.78 19.28 5.61
N HIS A 213 -10.24 20.46 5.92
CA HIS A 213 -9.01 20.96 5.32
C HIS A 213 -7.82 20.03 5.58
N PHE A 214 -7.68 19.50 6.80
CA PHE A 214 -6.63 18.53 7.15
C PHE A 214 -6.63 17.32 6.22
N TYR A 215 -7.77 16.64 6.05
CA TYR A 215 -7.82 15.47 5.17
C TYR A 215 -7.63 15.83 3.68
N GLN A 216 -8.14 16.98 3.23
CA GLN A 216 -7.90 17.46 1.87
C GLN A 216 -6.42 17.79 1.61
N SER A 217 -5.74 18.38 2.61
CA SER A 217 -4.30 18.65 2.55
C SER A 217 -3.49 17.36 2.43
N ALA A 218 -3.90 16.31 3.15
CA ALA A 218 -3.28 14.99 3.06
C ALA A 218 -3.45 14.36 1.67
N VAL A 219 -4.65 14.46 1.08
CA VAL A 219 -4.90 14.00 -0.30
C VAL A 219 -3.96 14.71 -1.27
N ASN A 220 -3.82 16.04 -1.17
CA ASN A 220 -2.93 16.79 -2.04
C ASN A 220 -1.45 16.40 -1.85
N LYS A 221 -0.99 16.25 -0.60
CA LYS A 221 0.39 15.88 -0.30
C LYS A 221 0.74 14.49 -0.85
N ALA A 222 -0.17 13.53 -0.74
CA ALA A 222 0.00 12.22 -1.34
C ALA A 222 0.03 12.29 -2.88
N LEU A 223 -0.87 13.07 -3.50
CA LEU A 223 -0.89 13.26 -4.95
C LEU A 223 0.36 14.00 -5.48
N GLN A 224 1.02 14.83 -4.66
CA GLN A 224 2.29 15.47 -4.99
C GLN A 224 3.49 14.54 -4.84
N SER A 225 3.34 13.42 -4.11
CA SER A 225 4.39 12.42 -3.93
C SER A 225 4.78 11.79 -5.27
N PRO A 226 6.05 11.89 -5.70
CA PRO A 226 6.47 11.39 -7.01
C PRO A 226 6.51 9.86 -7.10
N ASN A 227 6.71 9.18 -5.97
CA ASN A 227 6.90 7.73 -5.88
C ASN A 227 5.78 7.01 -5.10
N GLY A 228 4.69 7.71 -4.74
CA GLY A 228 3.58 7.11 -4.00
C GLY A 228 3.94 6.63 -2.58
N HIS A 229 5.01 7.14 -1.99
CA HIS A 229 5.42 6.72 -0.64
C HIS A 229 4.41 7.09 0.44
N LEU A 230 3.47 8.01 0.17
CA LEU A 230 2.39 8.39 1.07
C LEU A 230 1.05 7.74 0.74
N ASP A 231 0.98 6.87 -0.27
CA ASP A 231 -0.29 6.33 -0.75
C ASP A 231 -1.00 5.49 0.32
N LEU A 232 -0.26 4.57 0.95
CA LEU A 232 -0.83 3.73 2.00
C LEU A 232 -1.07 4.50 3.30
N PHE A 233 -0.18 5.45 3.62
CA PHE A 233 -0.38 6.41 4.71
C PHE A 233 -1.72 7.16 4.54
N LEU A 234 -2.01 7.68 3.34
CA LEU A 234 -3.25 8.40 3.06
C LEU A 234 -4.48 7.49 3.26
N ARG A 235 -4.42 6.26 2.75
CA ARG A 235 -5.51 5.28 2.92
C ARG A 235 -5.84 5.07 4.40
N PHE A 236 -4.81 4.83 5.23
CA PHE A 236 -4.99 4.69 6.67
C PHE A 236 -5.53 5.96 7.32
N LEU A 237 -4.98 7.12 6.96
CA LEU A 237 -5.40 8.40 7.52
C LEU A 237 -6.88 8.69 7.27
N LEU A 238 -7.37 8.40 6.06
CA LEU A 238 -8.77 8.54 5.70
C LEU A 238 -9.64 7.47 6.35
N GLY A 239 -9.18 6.22 6.46
CA GLY A 239 -9.91 5.21 7.23
C GLY A 239 -10.07 5.58 8.71
N LEU A 240 -9.07 6.23 9.32
CA LEU A 240 -9.12 6.73 10.70
C LEU A 240 -10.14 7.87 10.89
N SER A 241 -10.50 8.59 9.81
CA SER A 241 -11.52 9.63 9.85
C SER A 241 -12.94 9.07 10.00
N LEU A 242 -13.16 7.76 9.85
CA LEU A 242 -14.47 7.16 10.10
C LEU A 242 -14.76 7.03 11.59
N GLN A 243 -15.92 7.52 12.02
CA GLN A 243 -16.34 7.45 13.42
C GLN A 243 -16.44 6.00 13.94
N THR A 244 -16.84 5.05 13.08
CA THR A 244 -16.88 3.61 13.42
C THR A 244 -15.51 3.07 13.82
N ASN A 245 -14.45 3.59 13.20
CA ASN A 245 -13.07 3.19 13.46
C ASN A 245 -12.51 3.85 14.72
N GLN A 246 -12.97 5.06 15.05
CA GLN A 246 -12.56 5.78 16.26
C GLN A 246 -13.07 5.17 17.56
N ILE A 247 -14.15 4.36 17.52
CA ILE A 247 -14.70 3.67 18.70
C ILE A 247 -13.61 2.82 19.40
N PHE A 248 -12.79 2.12 18.63
CA PHE A 248 -11.70 1.27 19.14
C PHE A 248 -10.47 2.08 19.60
N LEU A 249 -10.43 3.39 19.30
CA LEU A 249 -9.34 4.29 19.63
C LEU A 249 -9.72 5.30 20.72
N ARG A 250 -10.90 5.16 21.35
CA ARG A 250 -11.43 6.13 22.32
C ARG A 250 -10.51 6.43 23.51
N GLY A 251 -9.61 5.52 23.88
CA GLY A 251 -8.62 5.78 24.95
C GLY A 251 -7.40 6.58 24.50
N LEU A 252 -7.22 6.81 23.19
CA LEU A 252 -6.15 7.62 22.58
C LEU A 252 -6.65 9.00 22.12
N LEU A 253 -7.96 9.16 21.94
CA LEU A 253 -8.60 10.39 21.46
C LEU A 253 -9.09 11.24 22.63
N THR A 254 -8.84 12.55 22.58
CA THR A 254 -9.39 13.51 23.55
C THR A 254 -10.73 14.11 23.12
N GLN A 255 -11.08 14.01 21.82
CA GLN A 255 -12.34 14.51 21.24
C GLN A 255 -12.83 13.58 20.11
N THR A 256 -14.15 13.62 19.82
CA THR A 256 -14.73 12.99 18.62
C THR A 256 -14.49 13.93 17.43
N GLY A 257 -13.32 13.84 16.81
CA GLY A 257 -12.82 14.90 15.94
C GLY A 257 -13.32 14.90 14.49
N SER A 258 -14.04 13.89 14.01
CA SER A 258 -14.64 13.92 12.66
C SER A 258 -16.14 13.62 12.68
N SER A 259 -16.90 14.37 11.89
CA SER A 259 -18.32 14.15 11.67
C SER A 259 -18.57 13.41 10.35
N SER A 260 -19.76 12.83 10.19
CA SER A 260 -20.20 12.25 8.91
C SER A 260 -20.10 13.26 7.76
N GLN A 261 -20.37 14.53 8.06
CA GLN A 261 -20.29 15.65 7.12
C GLN A 261 -18.87 15.84 6.59
N THR A 262 -17.86 15.91 7.48
CA THR A 262 -16.43 15.98 7.08
C THR A 262 -16.03 14.85 6.13
N ASN A 263 -16.49 13.63 6.40
CA ASN A 263 -16.17 12.48 5.56
C ASN A 263 -16.85 12.59 4.18
N GLN A 264 -18.10 13.04 4.12
CA GLN A 264 -18.79 13.28 2.85
C GLN A 264 -18.09 14.35 2.01
N GLU A 265 -17.67 15.46 2.63
CA GLU A 265 -16.91 16.52 1.95
C GLU A 265 -15.57 16.00 1.41
N THR A 266 -14.87 15.18 2.19
CA THR A 266 -13.62 14.55 1.77
C THR A 266 -13.84 13.58 0.61
N VAL A 267 -14.91 12.78 0.63
CA VAL A 267 -15.32 11.91 -0.49
C VAL A 267 -15.58 12.73 -1.75
N GLN A 268 -16.33 13.83 -1.66
CA GLN A 268 -16.60 14.69 -2.81
C GLN A 268 -15.31 15.33 -3.34
N TYR A 269 -14.40 15.71 -2.45
CA TYR A 269 -13.09 16.22 -2.83
C TYR A 269 -12.27 15.19 -3.61
N ILE A 270 -12.23 13.93 -3.14
CA ILE A 270 -11.55 12.84 -3.85
C ILE A 270 -12.18 12.59 -5.21
N LYS A 271 -13.51 12.58 -5.32
CA LYS A 271 -14.23 12.45 -6.61
C LYS A 271 -13.91 13.60 -7.56
N LYS A 272 -13.76 14.83 -7.04
CA LYS A 272 -13.27 15.96 -7.82
C LYS A 272 -11.84 15.73 -8.32
N LYS A 273 -10.93 15.23 -7.48
CA LYS A 273 -9.55 14.88 -7.88
C LYS A 273 -9.49 13.78 -8.93
N LEU A 274 -10.38 12.78 -8.86
CA LEU A 274 -10.47 11.73 -9.89
C LEU A 274 -10.93 12.25 -11.27
N ASN A 275 -11.58 13.42 -11.33
CA ASN A 275 -11.91 14.08 -12.61
C ASN A 275 -10.72 14.85 -13.21
N GLU A 276 -9.66 15.09 -12.44
CA GLU A 276 -8.43 15.71 -12.92
C GLU A 276 -7.59 14.68 -13.72
N SER A 277 -6.67 15.15 -14.57
CA SER A 277 -5.83 14.29 -15.41
C SER A 277 -4.66 13.67 -14.62
N LEU A 278 -4.96 12.77 -13.70
CA LEU A 278 -4.00 12.04 -12.87
C LEU A 278 -3.45 10.78 -13.56
N SER A 279 -2.31 10.27 -13.10
CA SER A 279 -1.79 8.97 -13.52
C SER A 279 -2.69 7.83 -13.04
N SER A 280 -2.60 6.66 -13.70
CA SER A 280 -3.40 5.48 -13.34
C SER A 280 -3.13 5.02 -11.91
N GLU A 281 -1.87 5.06 -11.47
CA GLU A 281 -1.46 4.69 -10.10
C GLU A 281 -2.12 5.60 -9.06
N LYS A 282 -2.11 6.92 -9.30
CA LYS A 282 -2.75 7.89 -8.39
C LYS A 282 -4.26 7.70 -8.34
N ASN A 283 -4.90 7.46 -9.49
CA ASN A 283 -6.33 7.15 -9.55
C ASN A 283 -6.66 5.88 -8.75
N ILE A 284 -5.88 4.79 -8.92
CA ILE A 284 -6.04 3.54 -8.17
C ILE A 284 -5.94 3.80 -6.66
N ASN A 285 -4.95 4.57 -6.22
CA ASN A 285 -4.82 4.94 -4.81
C ASN A 285 -6.04 5.71 -4.28
N LEU A 286 -6.58 6.66 -5.05
CA LEU A 286 -7.79 7.39 -4.66
C LEU A 286 -9.04 6.49 -4.59
N PHE A 287 -9.18 5.48 -5.45
CA PHE A 287 -10.25 4.48 -5.31
C PHE A 287 -10.10 3.62 -4.06
N HIS A 288 -8.86 3.26 -3.69
CA HIS A 288 -8.61 2.60 -2.41
C HIS A 288 -8.98 3.51 -1.23
N CYS A 289 -8.68 4.81 -1.32
CA CYS A 289 -9.09 5.78 -0.31
C CYS A 289 -10.62 5.87 -0.17
N LEU A 290 -11.36 5.87 -1.28
CA LEU A 290 -12.82 5.83 -1.26
C LEU A 290 -13.34 4.54 -0.59
N ASN A 291 -12.71 3.39 -0.84
CA ASN A 291 -13.05 2.13 -0.16
C ASN A 291 -12.81 2.19 1.35
N GLU A 292 -11.71 2.80 1.81
CA GLU A 292 -11.45 3.01 3.25
C GLU A 292 -12.49 3.94 3.89
N LEU A 293 -13.04 4.89 3.13
CA LEU A 293 -14.15 5.76 3.53
C LEU A 293 -15.55 5.12 3.35
N ASN A 294 -15.61 3.84 2.99
CA ASN A 294 -16.84 3.11 2.67
C ASN A 294 -17.70 3.71 1.52
N ASP A 295 -17.12 4.55 0.65
CA ASP A 295 -17.78 4.99 -0.59
C ASP A 295 -17.43 4.04 -1.74
N ARG A 296 -18.43 3.29 -2.21
CA ARG A 296 -18.30 2.35 -3.34
C ARG A 296 -19.11 2.77 -4.55
N SER A 297 -19.70 3.97 -4.52
CA SER A 297 -20.71 4.42 -5.50
C SER A 297 -20.24 4.32 -6.95
N LEU A 298 -19.04 4.82 -7.26
CA LEU A 298 -18.46 4.77 -8.62
C LEU A 298 -18.13 3.34 -9.05
N VAL A 299 -17.71 2.49 -8.11
CA VAL A 299 -17.38 1.08 -8.39
C VAL A 299 -18.66 0.28 -8.64
N GLU A 300 -19.70 0.51 -7.83
CA GLU A 300 -21.00 -0.15 -7.95
C GLU A 300 -21.70 0.21 -9.26
N GLU A 301 -21.66 1.48 -9.67
CA GLU A 301 -22.17 1.96 -10.95
C GLU A 301 -21.54 1.19 -12.13
N ILE A 302 -20.21 1.07 -12.16
CA ILE A 302 -19.52 0.33 -13.23
C ILE A 302 -19.77 -1.17 -13.15
N GLN A 303 -19.85 -1.74 -11.95
CA GLN A 303 -20.21 -3.15 -11.79
C GLN A 303 -21.61 -3.45 -12.31
N GLU A 304 -22.57 -2.54 -12.15
CA GLU A 304 -23.91 -2.67 -12.72
C GLU A 304 -23.88 -2.67 -14.26
N TYR A 305 -23.09 -1.77 -14.87
CA TYR A 305 -22.90 -1.74 -16.32
C TYR A 305 -22.26 -3.03 -16.85
N LEU A 306 -21.31 -3.60 -16.10
CA LEU A 306 -20.69 -4.88 -16.43
C LEU A 306 -21.68 -6.05 -16.31
N ARG A 307 -22.47 -6.12 -15.22
CA ARG A 307 -23.48 -7.18 -15.00
C ARG A 307 -24.58 -7.15 -16.06
N SER A 308 -24.97 -5.96 -16.52
CA SER A 308 -25.98 -5.81 -17.58
C SER A 308 -25.46 -6.13 -18.99
N GLY A 309 -24.14 -6.31 -19.17
CA GLY A 309 -23.51 -6.55 -20.48
C GLY A 309 -23.63 -5.36 -21.44
N ARG A 310 -23.93 -4.16 -20.91
CA ARG A 310 -24.22 -2.95 -21.71
C ARG A 310 -23.09 -1.92 -21.71
N LEU A 311 -21.93 -2.23 -21.12
CA LEU A 311 -20.81 -1.29 -21.01
C LEU A 311 -20.44 -0.64 -22.36
N SER A 312 -20.41 -1.42 -23.44
CA SER A 312 -20.11 -0.94 -24.80
C SER A 312 -21.15 0.01 -25.40
N ARG A 313 -22.35 0.12 -24.79
CA ARG A 313 -23.44 1.03 -25.20
C ARG A 313 -23.38 2.37 -24.47
N TYR A 314 -22.61 2.47 -23.39
CA TYR A 314 -22.46 3.70 -22.61
C TYR A 314 -21.17 4.42 -22.99
N LYS A 315 -21.26 5.75 -23.13
CA LYS A 315 -20.07 6.60 -23.20
C LYS A 315 -19.60 6.86 -21.78
N LEU A 316 -18.50 6.23 -21.38
CA LEU A 316 -17.96 6.38 -20.04
C LEU A 316 -17.24 7.73 -19.88
N PHE A 317 -17.44 8.36 -18.73
CA PHE A 317 -16.67 9.52 -18.29
C PHE A 317 -15.25 9.12 -17.84
N PRO A 318 -14.30 10.07 -17.75
CA PRO A 318 -12.93 9.77 -17.30
C PRO A 318 -12.86 9.03 -15.95
N THR A 319 -13.68 9.42 -14.97
CA THR A 319 -13.77 8.77 -13.65
C THR A 319 -14.30 7.34 -13.73
N GLN A 320 -15.29 7.11 -14.59
CA GLN A 320 -15.86 5.80 -14.87
C GLN A 320 -14.86 4.87 -15.57
N TRP A 321 -14.04 5.38 -16.48
CA TRP A 321 -12.90 4.63 -17.04
C TRP A 321 -11.90 4.24 -15.96
N SER A 322 -11.55 5.17 -15.07
CA SER A 322 -10.63 4.89 -13.96
C SER A 322 -11.23 3.86 -12.98
N ALA A 323 -12.53 3.92 -12.71
CA ALA A 323 -13.25 2.93 -11.91
C ALA A 323 -13.25 1.54 -12.57
N LEU A 324 -13.42 1.47 -13.89
CA LEU A 324 -13.29 0.22 -14.64
C LEU A 324 -11.88 -0.36 -14.55
N VAL A 325 -10.85 0.47 -14.74
CA VAL A 325 -9.44 0.05 -14.57
C VAL A 325 -9.21 -0.51 -13.16
N PHE A 326 -9.68 0.19 -12.13
CA PHE A 326 -9.61 -0.25 -10.74
C PHE A 326 -10.29 -1.60 -10.54
N ILE A 327 -11.53 -1.76 -11.03
CA ILE A 327 -12.27 -3.03 -10.94
C ILE A 327 -11.53 -4.16 -11.66
N LEU A 328 -10.87 -3.91 -12.77
CA LEU A 328 -10.18 -4.96 -13.53
C LEU A 328 -8.84 -5.34 -12.89
N LEU A 329 -8.06 -4.35 -12.42
CA LEU A 329 -6.76 -4.60 -11.81
C LEU A 329 -6.86 -5.24 -10.43
N SER A 330 -7.86 -4.88 -9.63
CA SER A 330 -8.03 -5.51 -8.33
C SER A 330 -8.67 -6.91 -8.44
N SER A 331 -9.00 -7.43 -9.64
CA SER A 331 -9.86 -8.62 -9.81
C SER A 331 -9.10 -9.91 -9.47
N GLU A 332 -9.76 -10.85 -8.78
CA GLU A 332 -9.21 -12.19 -8.51
C GLU A 332 -9.01 -13.02 -9.77
N LYS A 333 -9.75 -12.70 -10.85
CA LYS A 333 -9.49 -13.32 -12.14
C LYS A 333 -8.10 -12.91 -12.60
N ASP A 334 -7.18 -13.87 -12.61
CA ASP A 334 -5.91 -13.73 -13.30
C ASP A 334 -6.17 -13.06 -14.65
N LEU A 335 -5.50 -11.94 -14.90
CA LEU A 335 -5.53 -11.25 -16.18
C LEU A 335 -4.76 -12.06 -17.23
N ASP A 336 -4.96 -13.37 -17.29
CA ASP A 336 -4.24 -14.26 -18.19
C ASP A 336 -4.57 -13.92 -19.64
N VAL A 337 -5.87 -13.76 -19.94
CA VAL A 337 -6.33 -13.26 -21.25
C VAL A 337 -7.31 -12.10 -21.06
N PHE A 338 -6.86 -10.90 -21.35
CA PHE A 338 -7.69 -9.70 -21.40
C PHE A 338 -8.26 -9.48 -22.80
N ASP A 339 -9.59 -9.52 -22.92
CA ASP A 339 -10.28 -9.27 -24.17
C ASP A 339 -10.92 -7.89 -24.16
N LEU A 340 -10.31 -6.94 -24.89
CA LEU A 340 -10.77 -5.56 -24.98
C LEU A 340 -12.20 -5.46 -25.55
N GLN A 341 -12.60 -6.39 -26.43
CA GLN A 341 -13.90 -6.36 -27.09
C GLN A 341 -15.07 -6.56 -26.13
N LYS A 342 -14.83 -7.18 -24.97
CA LYS A 342 -15.84 -7.33 -23.91
C LYS A 342 -16.25 -5.99 -23.30
N TYR A 343 -15.41 -4.96 -23.44
CA TYR A 343 -15.61 -3.66 -22.84
C TYR A 343 -15.96 -2.61 -23.90
N SER A 344 -15.04 -2.35 -24.83
CA SER A 344 -15.25 -1.40 -25.93
C SER A 344 -14.21 -1.61 -27.04
N ALA A 345 -14.65 -1.57 -28.29
CA ALA A 345 -13.79 -1.71 -29.47
C ALA A 345 -13.38 -0.35 -30.05
N SER A 346 -12.81 0.54 -29.22
CA SER A 346 -12.33 1.86 -29.63
C SER A 346 -10.87 2.12 -29.23
N GLU A 347 -10.20 3.02 -29.96
CA GLU A 347 -8.84 3.46 -29.64
C GLU A 347 -8.78 4.15 -28.27
N GLU A 348 -9.78 4.97 -27.95
CA GLU A 348 -9.92 5.60 -26.63
C GLU A 348 -9.97 4.55 -25.52
N ALA A 349 -10.75 3.48 -25.70
CA ALA A 349 -10.83 2.40 -24.71
C ALA A 349 -9.49 1.68 -24.55
N LEU A 350 -8.77 1.43 -25.64
CA LEU A 350 -7.42 0.85 -25.57
C LEU A 350 -6.49 1.75 -24.76
N LEU A 351 -6.45 3.05 -25.04
CA LEU A 351 -5.61 4.03 -24.32
C LEU A 351 -5.96 4.09 -22.83
N ARG A 352 -7.26 4.12 -22.49
CA ARG A 352 -7.74 4.15 -21.11
C ARG A 352 -7.48 2.85 -20.35
N LEU A 353 -7.49 1.70 -21.04
CA LEU A 353 -7.29 0.37 -20.46
C LEU A 353 -5.85 -0.14 -20.60
N LEU A 354 -4.90 0.67 -21.08
CA LEU A 354 -3.48 0.32 -21.13
C LEU A 354 -2.92 -0.25 -19.82
N PRO A 355 -3.29 0.25 -18.62
CA PRO A 355 -2.83 -0.35 -17.37
C PRO A 355 -3.22 -1.82 -17.23
N VAL A 356 -4.46 -2.17 -17.62
CA VAL A 356 -4.98 -3.55 -17.58
C VAL A 356 -4.27 -4.42 -18.60
N VAL A 357 -4.07 -3.90 -19.82
CA VAL A 357 -3.33 -4.58 -20.88
C VAL A 357 -1.91 -4.93 -20.42
N LYS A 358 -1.21 -3.98 -19.79
CA LYS A 358 0.15 -4.18 -19.25
C LYS A 358 0.20 -5.21 -18.11
N ALA A 359 -0.85 -5.27 -17.29
CA ALA A 359 -0.94 -6.21 -16.18
C ALA A 359 -1.35 -7.64 -16.62
N SER A 360 -1.84 -7.78 -17.85
CA SER A 360 -2.30 -9.07 -18.38
C SER A 360 -1.12 -9.94 -18.86
N ASN A 361 -1.31 -11.24 -19.07
CA ASN A 361 -0.33 -12.09 -19.78
C ASN A 361 -0.52 -12.03 -21.30
N LYS A 362 -1.78 -11.94 -21.72
CA LYS A 362 -2.20 -11.85 -23.12
C LYS A 362 -3.35 -10.86 -23.25
N ALA A 363 -3.30 -10.01 -24.27
CA ALA A 363 -4.39 -9.10 -24.61
C ALA A 363 -4.88 -9.33 -26.05
N LEU A 364 -6.20 -9.42 -26.21
CA LEU A 364 -6.88 -9.56 -27.50
C LEU A 364 -7.56 -8.24 -27.86
N TRP A 365 -7.36 -7.77 -29.09
CA TRP A 365 -8.02 -6.56 -29.59
C TRP A 365 -8.37 -6.66 -31.08
N SER A 366 -9.50 -6.04 -31.42
CA SER A 366 -9.98 -5.88 -32.80
C SER A 366 -10.65 -4.52 -32.92
N LEU A 367 -10.05 -3.59 -33.65
CA LEU A 367 -10.64 -2.29 -33.92
C LEU A 367 -11.57 -2.41 -35.13
N SER A 368 -12.87 -2.58 -34.87
CA SER A 368 -13.90 -2.82 -35.89
C SER A 368 -14.57 -1.54 -36.42
N GLN A 369 -14.34 -0.39 -35.78
CA GLN A 369 -14.97 0.89 -36.15
C GLN A 369 -14.21 1.72 -37.20
N LEU A 370 -13.08 1.24 -37.73
CA LEU A 370 -12.37 1.91 -38.82
C LEU A 370 -13.11 1.69 -40.17
N PRO A 371 -13.20 2.71 -41.05
CA PRO A 371 -13.88 2.59 -42.34
C PRO A 371 -13.35 1.41 -43.15
N LYS A 372 -14.25 0.79 -43.95
CA LYS A 372 -14.03 -0.46 -44.71
C LYS A 372 -12.72 -0.38 -45.53
N GLY A 373 -11.63 -0.87 -44.95
CA GLY A 373 -10.28 -0.77 -45.52
C GLY A 373 -9.15 -0.82 -44.49
N ARG A 374 -9.42 -0.49 -43.21
CA ARG A 374 -8.40 -0.50 -42.14
C ARG A 374 -8.83 -1.28 -40.89
N ARG A 375 -9.25 -2.53 -41.05
CA ARG A 375 -9.48 -3.40 -39.88
C ARG A 375 -8.13 -3.94 -39.38
N GLN A 376 -7.74 -3.56 -38.17
CA GLN A 376 -6.60 -4.16 -37.47
C GLN A 376 -7.12 -5.15 -36.41
N LYS A 377 -6.57 -6.37 -36.45
CA LYS A 377 -6.75 -7.41 -35.44
C LYS A 377 -5.38 -7.81 -34.94
N GLY A 378 -5.21 -7.90 -33.63
CA GLY A 378 -3.92 -8.22 -33.03
C GLY A 378 -4.08 -9.03 -31.75
N THR A 379 -3.05 -9.82 -31.46
CA THR A 379 -2.83 -10.45 -30.16
C THR A 379 -1.53 -9.88 -29.61
N LEU A 380 -1.58 -9.33 -28.40
CA LEU A 380 -0.39 -8.85 -27.70
C LEU A 380 -0.04 -9.85 -26.60
N TRP A 381 1.23 -10.27 -26.55
CA TRP A 381 1.77 -11.05 -25.45
C TRP A 381 2.56 -10.12 -24.53
N THR A 382 2.21 -10.10 -23.25
CA THR A 382 2.85 -9.25 -22.25
C THR A 382 3.54 -10.18 -21.27
N SER A 383 4.84 -10.46 -21.48
CA SER A 383 5.63 -11.14 -20.46
C SER A 383 5.73 -10.21 -19.25
N ARG A 384 5.57 -10.73 -18.03
CA ARG A 384 5.66 -9.98 -16.75
C ARG A 384 7.01 -9.28 -16.45
N GLN A 385 7.76 -8.86 -17.45
CA GLN A 385 8.91 -7.97 -17.34
C GLN A 385 8.78 -6.85 -18.37
N SER A 386 9.01 -5.63 -17.92
CA SER A 386 8.87 -4.33 -18.58
C SER A 386 8.95 -4.36 -20.11
N VAL A 387 7.81 -4.38 -20.79
CA VAL A 387 7.73 -4.12 -22.24
C VAL A 387 7.44 -2.63 -22.43
N THR A 388 8.37 -1.91 -23.07
CA THR A 388 8.11 -0.56 -23.55
C THR A 388 7.26 -0.66 -24.80
N LEU A 389 5.96 -0.34 -24.68
CA LEU A 389 5.07 -0.19 -25.82
C LEU A 389 5.30 1.20 -26.42
N THR A 390 5.91 1.27 -27.61
CA THR A 390 5.97 2.52 -28.38
C THR A 390 4.79 2.54 -29.34
N LEU A 391 3.85 3.47 -29.12
CA LEU A 391 2.76 3.74 -30.05
C LEU A 391 3.30 4.72 -31.11
N THR A 392 3.57 4.23 -32.32
CA THR A 392 3.94 5.08 -33.44
C THR A 392 2.75 5.27 -34.37
N PHE A 393 2.43 6.53 -34.67
CA PHE A 393 1.50 6.84 -35.75
C PHE A 393 2.28 6.80 -37.07
N SER A 394 1.92 5.87 -37.95
CA SER A 394 2.43 5.89 -39.32
C SER A 394 1.96 7.18 -40.03
N PRO A 395 2.68 7.67 -41.06
CA PRO A 395 2.28 8.85 -41.83
C PRO A 395 0.89 8.75 -42.48
N MET A 396 0.34 7.53 -42.57
CA MET A 396 -1.01 7.26 -43.06
C MET A 396 -2.08 7.20 -41.96
N GLY A 397 -1.73 7.38 -40.68
CA GLY A 397 -2.68 7.37 -39.55
C GLY A 397 -3.05 5.98 -39.02
N ASN A 398 -2.24 4.96 -39.29
CA ASN A 398 -2.38 3.66 -38.62
C ASN A 398 -1.58 3.68 -37.30
N LEU A 399 -2.17 3.13 -36.24
CA LEU A 399 -1.48 2.85 -34.99
C LEU A 399 -0.57 1.62 -35.20
N GLU A 400 0.73 1.82 -35.08
CA GLU A 400 1.72 0.74 -35.01
C GLU A 400 2.16 0.57 -33.56
N ILE A 401 2.02 -0.65 -33.04
CA ILE A 401 2.48 -1.01 -31.71
C ILE A 401 3.85 -1.67 -31.90
N LEU A 402 4.92 -0.90 -31.75
CA LEU A 402 6.28 -1.44 -31.72
C LEU A 402 6.57 -2.01 -30.33
N MET A 403 6.72 -3.34 -30.28
CA MET A 403 7.20 -4.04 -29.10
C MET A 403 8.73 -4.09 -29.14
N ASN A 404 9.39 -3.20 -28.40
CA ASN A 404 10.83 -3.32 -28.21
C ASN A 404 11.10 -4.37 -27.11
N LEU A 405 11.40 -5.59 -27.53
CA LEU A 405 12.08 -6.57 -26.68
C LEU A 405 13.55 -6.15 -26.62
N PHE A 406 14.02 -5.56 -25.52
CA PHE A 406 15.46 -5.47 -25.29
C PHE A 406 15.97 -6.85 -24.85
N PRO A 407 16.81 -7.57 -25.63
CA PRO A 407 17.64 -8.60 -25.03
C PRO A 407 18.75 -7.89 -24.24
N LEU A 408 18.69 -7.96 -22.90
CA LEU A 408 19.89 -7.76 -22.07
C LEU A 408 20.80 -8.99 -22.22
N THR A 409 21.34 -9.19 -23.42
CA THR A 409 22.50 -10.04 -23.69
C THR A 409 23.41 -9.33 -24.67
N ALA A 410 24.24 -8.43 -24.14
CA ALA A 410 25.45 -7.96 -24.83
C ALA A 410 26.60 -7.96 -23.82
N TYR A 411 27.07 -9.17 -23.50
CA TYR A 411 28.46 -9.38 -23.06
C TYR A 411 29.00 -10.54 -23.88
N LEU A 412 29.78 -10.19 -24.90
CA LEU A 412 30.68 -11.11 -25.59
C LEU A 412 31.72 -11.60 -24.56
N TRP A 413 31.65 -12.88 -24.22
CA TRP A 413 32.79 -13.61 -23.68
C TRP A 413 33.65 -14.05 -24.86
N THR A 414 34.91 -13.59 -24.90
CA THR A 414 35.99 -14.31 -25.57
C THR A 414 36.92 -14.83 -24.47
N LEU A 415 37.01 -16.16 -24.38
CA LEU A 415 38.03 -16.86 -23.61
C LEU A 415 39.32 -16.90 -24.42
N GLY A 416 40.45 -16.56 -23.81
CA GLY A 416 41.77 -16.97 -24.28
C GLY A 416 42.91 -16.09 -23.79
N GLY A 417 43.75 -16.61 -22.89
CA GLY A 417 45.16 -16.19 -22.79
C GLY A 417 45.66 -15.81 -21.41
N SER A 418 46.28 -16.79 -20.74
CA SER A 418 47.14 -16.62 -19.57
C SER A 418 48.24 -15.56 -19.75
N ARG A 419 48.49 -14.72 -18.72
CA ARG A 419 49.84 -14.51 -18.15
C ARG A 419 49.82 -13.63 -16.88
N SER A 420 50.60 -14.12 -15.92
CA SER A 420 51.10 -13.52 -14.68
C SER A 420 51.72 -12.13 -14.86
N THR A 421 51.50 -11.19 -13.91
CA THR A 421 52.52 -10.69 -12.95
C THR A 421 52.03 -9.55 -12.02
N ARG A 422 52.32 -9.73 -10.72
CA ARG A 422 52.75 -8.79 -9.63
C ARG A 422 51.98 -7.51 -9.19
N ARG A 423 51.88 -7.44 -7.84
CA ARG A 423 51.79 -6.34 -6.82
C ARG A 423 52.45 -5.00 -7.25
N GLU A 424 52.16 -3.79 -6.75
CA GLU A 424 51.71 -3.24 -5.43
C GLU A 424 51.32 -1.72 -5.59
N PRO A 425 51.20 -0.79 -4.58
CA PRO A 425 49.91 -0.17 -4.21
C PRO A 425 49.81 1.40 -4.20
N MET A 426 48.60 1.90 -3.89
CA MET A 426 48.24 3.10 -3.09
C MET A 426 48.52 4.54 -3.62
N GLN A 427 47.45 5.32 -3.90
CA GLN A 427 47.29 6.69 -3.36
C GLN A 427 45.89 7.30 -3.57
N THR A 428 45.51 8.12 -2.59
CA THR A 428 44.22 8.78 -2.31
C THR A 428 44.04 10.16 -2.95
N ARG A 429 42.76 10.53 -3.16
CA ARG A 429 42.09 11.87 -3.26
C ARG A 429 41.42 12.09 -4.63
N GLY A 430 40.11 12.28 -4.66
CA GLY A 430 39.49 13.61 -4.60
C GLY A 430 38.02 13.52 -5.03
N GLU A 431 37.21 14.43 -4.50
CA GLU A 431 35.75 14.48 -4.47
C GLU A 431 35.08 14.63 -5.85
N HIS A 432 33.88 14.03 -6.03
CA HIS A 432 32.63 14.73 -6.38
C HIS A 432 31.49 13.76 -6.80
N GLY A 433 30.28 14.07 -6.32
CA GLY A 433 29.03 13.80 -7.05
C GLY A 433 28.19 12.60 -6.61
N ASN A 434 27.61 12.62 -5.41
CA ASN A 434 26.54 11.67 -5.05
C ASN A 434 25.27 11.97 -5.85
N GLN A 435 24.90 11.06 -6.76
CA GLN A 435 23.56 10.96 -7.32
C GLN A 435 22.58 10.43 -6.24
N PRO A 436 21.33 10.90 -6.17
CA PRO A 436 20.34 10.32 -5.27
C PRO A 436 19.85 9.00 -5.87
N GLY A 437 20.35 7.87 -5.36
CA GLY A 437 19.85 6.55 -5.75
C GLY A 437 20.79 5.36 -5.58
N SER A 438 22.06 5.58 -5.26
CA SER A 438 23.00 4.49 -4.97
C SER A 438 23.23 4.31 -3.47
N LEU A 439 23.02 3.09 -2.99
CA LEU A 439 23.42 2.66 -1.65
C LEU A 439 24.94 2.84 -1.44
N PRO A 440 25.40 3.39 -0.31
CA PRO A 440 26.83 3.54 -0.03
C PRO A 440 27.54 2.18 0.01
N PRO A 441 28.84 2.12 -0.38
CA PRO A 441 29.62 0.89 -0.31
C PRO A 441 29.82 0.48 1.16
N GLY A 442 29.49 -0.79 1.49
CA GLY A 442 29.62 -1.35 2.85
C GLY A 442 28.34 -2.01 3.40
N ILE A 443 27.23 -1.93 2.69
CA ILE A 443 25.94 -2.49 3.14
C ILE A 443 25.92 -4.03 3.09
N PRO A 444 25.53 -4.71 4.19
CA PRO A 444 25.47 -6.18 4.25
C PRO A 444 24.62 -6.79 3.12
N PRO A 445 24.98 -7.97 2.58
CA PRO A 445 24.29 -8.60 1.46
C PRO A 445 22.77 -8.79 1.66
N PHE A 446 22.31 -8.96 2.90
CA PHE A 446 20.88 -9.11 3.21
C PHE A 446 20.10 -7.79 3.13
N VAL A 447 20.73 -6.64 3.39
CA VAL A 447 20.10 -5.30 3.26
C VAL A 447 19.88 -4.95 1.79
N ARG A 448 20.75 -5.43 0.88
CA ARG A 448 20.47 -5.39 -0.57
C ARG A 448 19.28 -6.28 -0.94
N CYS A 449 19.13 -7.43 -0.29
CA CYS A 449 17.98 -8.32 -0.46
C CYS A 449 16.69 -7.66 0.08
N TRP A 450 16.80 -6.90 1.17
CA TRP A 450 15.70 -6.13 1.78
C TRP A 450 15.29 -4.91 0.93
N TRP A 451 16.24 -4.13 0.42
CA TRP A 451 15.98 -3.03 -0.52
C TRP A 451 15.30 -3.52 -1.82
N LYS A 452 15.65 -4.73 -2.27
CA LYS A 452 14.97 -5.39 -3.39
C LYS A 452 13.55 -5.81 -3.01
N ARG A 453 13.36 -6.34 -1.81
CA ARG A 453 12.08 -6.75 -1.21
C ARG A 453 11.11 -5.57 -0.99
N THR A 454 11.59 -4.35 -0.72
CA THR A 454 10.76 -3.12 -0.70
C THR A 454 10.52 -2.55 -2.09
N LYS A 455 11.44 -2.72 -3.06
CA LYS A 455 11.19 -2.37 -4.47
C LYS A 455 10.11 -3.23 -5.09
N ASP A 456 10.06 -4.52 -4.77
CA ASP A 456 8.95 -5.39 -5.17
C ASP A 456 7.63 -4.90 -4.55
N PHE A 457 7.67 -4.21 -3.39
CA PHE A 457 6.52 -3.51 -2.82
C PHE A 457 6.18 -2.18 -3.49
N VAL A 458 7.13 -1.47 -4.10
CA VAL A 458 6.84 -0.32 -4.98
C VAL A 458 6.18 -0.81 -6.29
N VAL A 459 6.57 -2.00 -6.75
CA VAL A 459 5.94 -2.67 -7.91
C VAL A 459 4.57 -3.28 -7.54
N VAL A 460 4.39 -3.79 -6.33
CA VAL A 460 3.07 -4.22 -5.80
C VAL A 460 2.19 -3.01 -5.45
N LYS A 461 2.74 -1.87 -5.02
CA LYS A 461 2.04 -0.57 -4.95
C LYS A 461 1.53 -0.12 -6.33
N GLN A 462 2.13 -0.61 -7.43
CA GLN A 462 1.64 -0.41 -8.80
C GLN A 462 0.66 -1.48 -9.29
N GLN A 463 0.49 -2.61 -8.58
CA GLN A 463 -0.35 -3.75 -9.01
C GLN A 463 -1.47 -4.12 -8.01
N CYS A 464 -1.71 -3.33 -6.97
CA CYS A 464 -2.83 -3.53 -6.04
C CYS A 464 -3.70 -2.30 -5.89
#